data_AF-A0A8J6N4Y3-F1
#
_entry.id   AF-A0A8J6N4Y3-F1
#
_cell.length_a   1.000
_cell.length_b   1.000
_cell.length_c   1.000
_cell.angle_alpha   90.00
_cell.angle_beta   90.00
_cell.angle_gamma   90.00
#
_symmetry.space_group_name_H-M   'P 1'
#
loop_
_entity.id
_entity.type
_entity.pdbx_description
1 polymer ?
#
loop_
_entity_poly.entity_id
_entity_poly.type
_entity_poly.pdbx_seq_one_letter_code
_entity_poly.pdbx_strand_id
1 'polypeptide(L)'
;MLYEIFCRDIRDYDLRYIGNNVWIFPDIEDGKEKVFWHLTTRSGERKKIPRRKRKFYPEGQTDTETERLPDLRRCERLPWVKPLIEHPSESEVLAWDYEEGDQTIKTYVWIKDYDFVVIMKKYPDEKRRLITSFYIDTYKRNNFERKYANRIK
;
A
#
# COMPACT_ATOMS: atom_id res chain seq x y z
N MET A 1 0.81 -8.94 -18.82
CA MET A 1 -0.50 -8.32 -18.50
C MET A 1 -0.53 -7.47 -17.23
N LEU A 2 -0.62 -8.00 -16.00
CA LEU A 2 -0.78 -7.13 -14.80
C LEU A 2 0.43 -6.19 -14.55
N TYR A 3 1.64 -6.70 -14.79
CA TYR A 3 2.84 -5.88 -14.67
C TYR A 3 2.91 -4.78 -15.74
N GLU A 4 2.41 -5.02 -16.96
CA GLU A 4 2.35 -3.97 -18.00
C GLU A 4 1.40 -2.83 -17.59
N ILE A 5 0.29 -3.14 -16.91
CA ILE A 5 -0.61 -2.12 -16.36
C ILE A 5 0.13 -1.28 -15.32
N PHE A 6 0.86 -1.93 -14.40
CA PHE A 6 1.70 -1.23 -13.44
C PHE A 6 2.75 -0.34 -14.13
N CYS A 7 3.40 -0.86 -15.18
CA CYS A 7 4.39 -0.10 -15.93
C CYS A 7 3.77 1.15 -16.55
N ARG A 8 2.67 0.97 -17.29
CA ARG A 8 1.95 2.03 -18.01
C ARG A 8 1.37 3.09 -17.08
N ASP A 9 0.76 2.69 -15.97
CA ASP A 9 -0.05 3.60 -15.14
C ASP A 9 0.72 4.16 -13.94
N ILE A 10 1.84 3.53 -13.53
CA ILE A 10 2.56 3.88 -12.29
C ILE A 10 4.05 4.09 -12.55
N ARG A 11 4.76 3.13 -13.14
CA ARG A 11 6.23 3.20 -13.27
C ARG A 11 6.69 4.23 -14.30
N ASP A 12 6.12 4.15 -15.50
CA ASP A 12 6.54 4.92 -16.67
C ASP A 12 5.70 6.21 -16.82
N TYR A 13 4.73 6.40 -15.93
CA TYR A 13 3.84 7.55 -15.91
C TYR A 13 4.27 8.59 -14.88
N ASP A 14 4.14 9.88 -15.23
CA ASP A 14 4.41 10.99 -14.29
C ASP A 14 3.20 11.19 -13.36
N LEU A 15 3.03 10.30 -12.38
CA LEU A 15 1.96 10.39 -11.40
C LEU A 15 2.06 11.68 -10.59
N ARG A 16 0.94 12.37 -10.41
CA ARG A 16 0.86 13.60 -9.62
C ARG A 16 -0.31 13.58 -8.65
N TYR A 17 -0.05 14.01 -7.42
CA TYR A 17 -1.05 14.23 -6.40
C TYR A 17 -1.08 15.73 -6.08
N ILE A 18 -2.20 16.39 -6.38
CA ILE A 18 -2.38 17.84 -6.21
C ILE A 18 -1.19 18.61 -6.85
N GLY A 19 -0.88 18.25 -8.10
CA GLY A 19 0.21 18.86 -8.87
C GLY A 19 1.64 18.45 -8.49
N ASN A 20 1.83 17.76 -7.35
CA ASN A 20 3.14 17.32 -6.87
C ASN A 20 3.46 15.90 -7.34
N ASN A 21 4.71 15.65 -7.71
CA ASN A 21 5.15 14.35 -8.21
C ASN A 21 4.99 13.24 -7.15
N VAL A 22 4.49 12.09 -7.61
CA VAL A 22 4.42 10.83 -6.87
C VAL A 22 5.38 9.83 -7.51
N TRP A 23 6.40 9.44 -6.77
CA TRP A 23 7.43 8.52 -7.27
C TRP A 23 7.37 7.16 -6.57
N ILE A 24 8.02 6.16 -7.17
CA ILE A 24 8.20 4.83 -6.60
C ILE A 24 9.67 4.60 -6.27
N PHE A 25 9.95 3.88 -5.19
CA PHE A 25 11.33 3.54 -4.86
C PHE A 25 11.88 2.53 -5.89
N PRO A 26 13.11 2.71 -6.40
CA PRO A 26 13.66 1.88 -7.48
C PRO A 26 14.13 0.48 -7.02
N ASP A 27 13.75 0.05 -5.82
CA ASP A 27 14.10 -1.28 -5.31
C ASP A 27 13.43 -2.35 -6.16
N ILE A 28 14.21 -3.36 -6.53
CA ILE A 28 13.74 -4.52 -7.30
C ILE A 28 13.72 -5.75 -6.40
N GLU A 29 12.66 -6.54 -6.51
CA GLU A 29 12.47 -7.84 -5.86
C GLU A 29 11.89 -8.79 -6.92
N ASP A 30 12.47 -10.00 -7.08
CA ASP A 30 12.06 -10.99 -8.08
C ASP A 30 11.88 -10.42 -9.51
N GLY A 31 12.78 -9.52 -9.90
CA GLY A 31 12.82 -8.92 -11.25
C GLY A 31 11.77 -7.82 -11.52
N LYS A 32 11.03 -7.37 -10.50
CA LYS A 32 10.07 -6.24 -10.60
C LYS A 32 10.26 -5.25 -9.45
N GLU A 33 9.72 -4.05 -9.58
CA GLU A 33 9.76 -3.04 -8.53
C GLU A 33 9.06 -3.56 -7.27
N LYS A 34 9.70 -3.40 -6.12
CA LYS A 34 9.18 -3.88 -4.82
C LYS A 34 7.77 -3.36 -4.52
N VAL A 35 7.47 -2.14 -4.94
CA VAL A 35 6.13 -1.55 -4.82
C VAL A 35 5.08 -2.35 -5.61
N PHE A 36 5.41 -2.94 -6.76
CA PHE A 36 4.49 -3.79 -7.52
C PHE A 36 3.98 -4.94 -6.65
N TRP A 37 4.86 -5.58 -5.88
CA TRP A 37 4.47 -6.64 -4.95
C TRP A 37 3.67 -6.10 -3.77
N HIS A 38 4.00 -4.91 -3.25
CA HIS A 38 3.20 -4.25 -2.21
C HIS A 38 1.78 -3.88 -2.66
N LEU A 39 1.57 -3.66 -3.96
CA LEU A 39 0.28 -3.35 -4.55
C LEU A 39 -0.52 -4.60 -4.94
N THR A 40 0.13 -5.74 -5.21
CA THR A 40 -0.52 -6.93 -5.78
C THR A 40 -0.54 -8.15 -4.86
N THR A 41 0.29 -8.19 -3.81
CA THR A 41 0.35 -9.30 -2.85
C THR A 41 -0.06 -8.82 -1.46
N ARG A 42 -0.61 -9.71 -0.64
CA ARG A 42 -0.78 -9.48 0.80
C ARG A 42 0.31 -10.30 1.49
N SER A 43 1.28 -9.63 2.14
CA SER A 43 2.31 -10.32 2.91
C SER A 43 1.65 -11.30 3.86
N GLY A 44 1.93 -12.59 3.72
CA GLY A 44 1.37 -13.58 4.61
C GLY A 44 1.93 -13.41 6.03
N GLU A 45 1.15 -13.82 7.02
CA GLU A 45 1.55 -13.69 8.43
C GLU A 45 2.81 -14.52 8.68
N ARG A 46 3.82 -13.91 9.32
CA ARG A 46 4.90 -14.68 9.94
C ARG A 46 4.31 -15.52 11.06
N LYS A 47 4.12 -16.81 10.79
CA LYS A 47 3.62 -17.74 11.79
C LYS A 47 4.80 -18.29 12.57
N LYS A 48 4.79 -18.08 13.88
CA LYS A 48 5.75 -18.74 14.77
C LYS A 48 5.62 -20.24 14.61
N ILE A 49 6.74 -20.92 14.37
CA ILE A 49 6.78 -22.36 14.33
C ILE A 49 6.50 -22.86 15.75
N PRO A 50 5.41 -23.64 15.98
CA PRO A 50 5.13 -24.20 17.29
C PRO A 50 6.34 -24.98 17.80
N ARG A 51 6.70 -24.84 19.09
CA ARG A 51 7.87 -25.50 19.69
C ARG A 51 8.00 -26.98 19.29
N ARG A 52 6.88 -27.73 19.31
CA ARG A 52 6.80 -29.15 18.92
C ARG A 52 7.19 -29.46 17.46
N LYS A 53 7.06 -28.49 16.55
CA LYS A 53 7.35 -28.63 15.12
C LYS A 53 8.75 -28.17 14.73
N ARG A 54 9.49 -27.47 15.61
CA ARG A 54 10.82 -26.91 15.29
C ARG A 54 11.84 -27.94 14.81
N LYS A 55 11.76 -29.19 15.29
CA LYS A 55 12.62 -30.29 14.84
C LYS A 55 12.50 -30.65 13.35
N PHE A 56 11.45 -30.18 12.67
CA PHE A 56 11.23 -30.38 11.24
C PHE A 56 11.72 -29.21 10.37
N TYR A 57 12.34 -28.19 10.98
CA TYR A 57 12.82 -26.99 10.30
C TYR A 57 14.31 -26.78 10.57
N PRO A 58 15.04 -26.08 9.68
CA PRO A 58 16.43 -25.68 9.88
C PRO A 58 16.72 -25.05 11.24
N GLU A 59 17.90 -25.35 11.79
CA GLU A 59 18.35 -24.81 13.07
C GLU A 59 18.41 -23.28 13.02
N GLY A 60 17.84 -22.61 14.04
CA GLY A 60 17.68 -21.15 14.06
C GLY A 60 16.42 -20.60 13.39
N GLN A 61 15.67 -21.41 12.62
CA GLN A 61 14.39 -20.96 12.06
C GLN A 61 13.28 -20.98 13.10
N THR A 62 12.79 -19.79 13.50
CA THR A 62 11.72 -19.67 14.51
C THR A 62 10.34 -19.48 13.90
N ASP A 63 10.27 -18.95 12.68
CA ASP A 63 9.04 -18.57 12.01
C ASP A 63 9.05 -19.06 10.55
N THR A 64 7.87 -19.39 10.02
CA THR A 64 7.68 -19.61 8.58
C THR A 64 7.12 -18.33 7.97
N GLU A 65 7.81 -17.80 6.98
CA GLU A 65 7.25 -16.78 6.10
C GLU A 65 6.49 -17.51 5.00
N THR A 66 5.18 -17.34 4.95
CA THR A 66 4.39 -17.81 3.82
C THR A 66 4.81 -17.05 2.57
N GLU A 67 5.01 -17.78 1.49
CA GLU A 67 5.29 -17.25 0.15
C GLU A 67 4.31 -16.12 -0.19
N ARG A 68 4.81 -15.02 -0.78
CA ARG A 68 3.96 -13.87 -1.16
C ARG A 68 3.12 -14.24 -2.37
N LEU A 69 1.98 -14.86 -2.11
CA LEU A 69 1.02 -15.18 -3.15
C LEU A 69 0.30 -13.92 -3.66
N PRO A 70 0.02 -13.82 -4.97
CA PRO A 70 -0.84 -12.77 -5.52
C PRO A 70 -2.19 -12.75 -4.81
N ASP A 71 -2.60 -11.56 -4.37
CA ASP A 71 -3.92 -11.32 -3.79
C ASP A 71 -4.83 -10.83 -4.93
N LEU A 72 -5.80 -11.67 -5.32
CA LEU A 72 -6.68 -11.37 -6.45
C LEU A 72 -7.46 -10.07 -6.27
N ARG A 73 -7.85 -9.74 -5.03
CA ARG A 73 -8.59 -8.51 -4.70
C ARG A 73 -7.71 -7.27 -4.76
N ARG A 74 -6.41 -7.40 -4.52
CA ARG A 74 -5.44 -6.33 -4.78
C ARG A 74 -5.16 -6.20 -6.28
N CYS A 75 -4.94 -7.32 -6.97
CA CYS A 75 -4.70 -7.33 -8.41
C CYS A 75 -5.85 -6.69 -9.22
N GLU A 76 -7.12 -6.99 -8.87
CA GLU A 76 -8.28 -6.41 -9.57
C GLU A 76 -8.39 -4.89 -9.39
N ARG A 77 -7.83 -4.35 -8.30
CA ARG A 77 -7.88 -2.92 -7.94
C ARG A 77 -6.61 -2.16 -8.29
N LEU A 78 -5.59 -2.81 -8.83
CA LEU A 78 -4.36 -2.13 -9.28
C LEU A 78 -4.66 -0.94 -10.22
N PRO A 79 -5.60 -1.04 -11.20
CA PRO A 79 -5.94 0.09 -12.06
C PRO A 79 -6.59 1.28 -11.33
N TRP A 80 -7.08 1.10 -10.09
CA TRP A 80 -7.71 2.16 -9.33
C TRP A 80 -6.70 3.10 -8.66
N VAL A 81 -5.44 2.68 -8.54
CA VAL A 81 -4.39 3.43 -7.85
C VAL A 81 -4.15 4.80 -8.51
N LYS A 82 -3.99 4.82 -9.83
CA LYS A 82 -3.75 6.05 -10.60
C LYS A 82 -4.90 7.07 -10.45
N PRO A 83 -6.16 6.75 -10.78
CA PRO A 83 -7.24 7.74 -10.70
C PRO A 83 -7.47 8.25 -9.27
N LEU A 84 -7.28 7.41 -8.24
CA LEU A 84 -7.36 7.88 -6.85
C LEU A 84 -6.27 8.91 -6.52
N ILE A 85 -5.05 8.69 -7.00
CA ILE A 85 -3.94 9.63 -6.79
C ILE A 85 -4.17 10.96 -7.54
N GLU A 86 -4.66 10.90 -8.78
CA GLU A 86 -4.78 12.09 -9.64
C GLU A 86 -6.07 12.89 -9.39
N HIS A 87 -7.13 12.25 -8.89
CA HIS A 87 -8.42 12.88 -8.63
C HIS A 87 -8.84 12.79 -7.16
N PRO A 88 -8.04 13.32 -6.21
CA PRO A 88 -8.33 13.21 -4.78
C PRO A 88 -9.47 14.11 -4.29
N SER A 89 -9.98 15.01 -5.15
CA SER A 89 -11.05 15.96 -4.82
C SER A 89 -12.46 15.47 -5.17
N GLU A 90 -12.57 14.26 -5.73
CA GLU A 90 -13.87 13.64 -5.99
C GLU A 90 -14.63 13.41 -4.68
N SER A 91 -15.94 13.63 -4.68
CA SER A 91 -16.76 13.59 -3.44
C SER A 91 -16.75 12.23 -2.74
N GLU A 92 -16.48 11.16 -3.48
CA GLU A 92 -16.42 9.78 -2.98
C GLU A 92 -15.06 9.43 -2.37
N VAL A 93 -14.06 10.29 -2.57
CA VAL A 93 -12.67 10.07 -2.16
C VAL A 93 -12.35 10.90 -0.93
N LEU A 94 -11.96 10.23 0.14
CA LEU A 94 -11.39 10.86 1.32
C LEU A 94 -9.87 10.88 1.19
N ALA A 95 -9.31 12.05 0.94
CA ALA A 95 -7.86 12.25 0.88
C ALA A 95 -7.37 13.13 2.04
N TRP A 96 -6.37 12.67 2.80
CA TRP A 96 -5.83 13.41 3.95
C TRP A 96 -4.38 13.06 4.28
N ASP A 97 -3.67 14.00 4.89
CA ASP A 97 -2.36 13.77 5.49
C ASP A 97 -2.51 13.43 6.99
N TYR A 98 -1.74 12.46 7.47
CA TYR A 98 -1.73 12.00 8.85
C TYR A 98 -0.31 11.70 9.31
N GLU A 99 0.05 12.19 10.50
CA GLU A 99 1.34 11.89 11.14
C GLU A 99 1.25 10.52 11.85
N GLU A 100 2.04 9.57 11.40
CA GLU A 100 2.16 8.27 12.06
C GLU A 100 3.02 8.38 13.33
N GLY A 101 2.95 7.37 14.21
CA GLY A 101 3.70 7.37 15.47
C GLY A 101 5.23 7.38 15.32
N ASP A 102 5.75 7.15 14.11
CA ASP A 102 7.17 7.28 13.76
C ASP A 102 7.55 8.68 13.22
N GLN A 103 6.66 9.68 13.42
CA GLN A 103 6.78 11.06 12.92
C GLN A 103 6.79 11.16 11.38
N THR A 104 6.48 10.08 10.67
CA THR A 104 6.33 10.15 9.22
C THR A 104 4.93 10.63 8.84
N ILE A 105 4.87 11.59 7.91
CA ILE A 105 3.59 12.02 7.36
C ILE A 105 3.21 11.10 6.21
N LYS A 106 2.02 10.51 6.29
CA LYS A 106 1.44 9.68 5.23
C LYS A 106 0.19 10.35 4.68
N THR A 107 0.08 10.34 3.36
CA THR A 107 -1.14 10.70 2.65
C THR A 107 -1.95 9.44 2.42
N TYR A 108 -3.19 9.47 2.90
CA TYR A 108 -4.18 8.43 2.69
C TYR A 108 -5.17 8.92 1.63
N VAL A 109 -5.45 8.07 0.66
CA VAL A 109 -6.50 8.30 -0.35
C VAL A 109 -7.44 7.11 -0.33
N TRP A 110 -8.61 7.31 0.24
CA TRP A 110 -9.55 6.24 0.57
C TRP A 110 -10.89 6.45 -0.14
N ILE A 111 -11.30 5.47 -0.94
CA ILE A 111 -12.67 5.39 -1.44
C ILE A 111 -13.52 4.55 -0.47
N LYS A 112 -14.35 5.25 0.31
CA LYS A 112 -14.97 4.68 1.52
C LYS A 112 -15.96 3.55 1.21
N ASP A 113 -16.68 3.65 0.10
CA ASP A 113 -17.73 2.68 -0.26
C ASP A 113 -17.19 1.35 -0.76
N TYR A 114 -15.94 1.32 -1.23
CA TYR A 114 -15.25 0.11 -1.69
C TYR A 114 -14.18 -0.39 -0.71
N ASP A 115 -14.09 0.25 0.46
CA ASP A 115 -13.09 -0.03 1.49
C ASP A 115 -11.66 -0.07 0.90
N PHE A 116 -11.32 0.72 -0.12
CA PHE A 116 -10.01 0.63 -0.77
C PHE A 116 -9.18 1.89 -0.57
N VAL A 117 -7.94 1.71 -0.12
CA VAL A 117 -7.04 2.82 0.23
C VAL A 117 -5.71 2.71 -0.49
N VAL A 118 -5.23 3.86 -0.95
CA VAL A 118 -3.86 4.08 -1.44
C VAL A 118 -3.11 4.89 -0.38
N ILE A 119 -1.88 4.48 -0.06
CA ILE A 119 -1.05 5.13 0.96
C ILE A 119 0.25 5.59 0.32
N MET A 120 0.58 6.86 0.53
CA MET A 120 1.82 7.49 0.10
C MET A 120 2.56 8.08 1.31
N LYS A 121 3.90 8.10 1.27
CA LYS A 121 4.71 8.87 2.22
C LYS A 121 4.84 10.29 1.68
N LYS A 122 4.52 11.31 2.48
CA LYS A 122 4.75 12.72 2.15
C LYS A 122 6.15 13.14 2.59
N TYR A 123 6.81 13.94 1.75
CA TYR A 123 8.10 14.56 2.04
C TYR A 123 7.96 16.07 2.27
N PRO A 124 8.95 16.72 2.90
CA PRO A 124 8.91 18.17 3.14
C PRO A 124 8.84 19.04 1.87
N ASP A 125 9.26 18.50 0.72
CA ASP A 125 9.19 19.16 -0.60
C ASP A 125 7.84 18.93 -1.31
N GLU A 126 6.80 18.53 -0.58
CA GLU A 126 5.45 18.18 -1.06
C GLU A 126 5.37 16.98 -2.01
N LYS A 127 6.51 16.41 -2.43
CA LYS A 127 6.54 15.15 -3.18
C LYS A 127 6.05 14.00 -2.32
N ARG A 128 5.55 12.98 -3.00
CA ARG A 128 5.03 11.77 -2.37
C ARG A 128 5.72 10.54 -2.92
N ARG A 129 5.90 9.53 -2.07
CA ARG A 129 6.35 8.20 -2.48
C ARG A 129 5.22 7.20 -2.31
N LEU A 130 4.83 6.50 -3.37
CA LEU A 130 3.84 5.44 -3.29
C LEU A 130 4.37 4.29 -2.43
N ILE A 131 3.59 3.89 -1.41
CA ILE A 131 3.98 2.81 -0.50
C ILE A 131 3.23 1.52 -0.84
N THR A 132 1.90 1.57 -0.83
CA THR A 132 1.03 0.40 -0.96
C THR A 132 -0.41 0.82 -1.24
N SER A 133 -1.24 -0.15 -1.61
CA SER A 133 -2.68 -0.02 -1.72
C SER A 133 -3.34 -1.32 -1.30
N PHE A 134 -4.49 -1.25 -0.63
CA PHE A 134 -5.21 -2.44 -0.21
C PHE A 134 -6.67 -2.16 0.13
N TYR A 135 -7.47 -3.23 0.15
CA TYR A 135 -8.81 -3.19 0.72
C TYR A 135 -8.74 -3.34 2.25
N ILE A 136 -9.57 -2.58 2.96
CA ILE A 136 -9.62 -2.47 4.41
C ILE A 136 -10.57 -3.55 4.91
N ASP A 137 -10.10 -4.37 5.84
CA ASP A 137 -10.97 -5.32 6.54
C ASP A 137 -12.00 -4.54 7.39
N THR A 138 -13.26 -4.96 7.44
CA THR A 138 -14.36 -4.22 8.10
C THR A 138 -14.05 -3.75 9.52
N TYR A 139 -13.38 -4.58 10.32
CA TYR A 139 -13.00 -4.25 11.71
C TYR A 139 -11.93 -3.14 11.81
N LYS A 140 -11.21 -2.83 10.73
CA LYS A 140 -10.22 -1.73 10.66
C LYS A 140 -10.82 -0.41 10.19
N ARG A 141 -12.04 -0.39 9.66
CA ARG A 141 -12.68 0.82 9.12
C ARG A 141 -12.69 1.97 10.12
N ASN A 142 -13.07 1.70 11.36
CA ASN A 142 -13.08 2.69 12.45
C ASN A 142 -11.69 3.31 12.70
N ASN A 143 -10.61 2.56 12.47
CA ASN A 143 -9.26 3.11 12.64
C ASN A 143 -8.95 4.16 11.56
N PHE A 144 -9.37 3.95 10.32
CA PHE A 144 -9.19 4.92 9.23
C PHE A 144 -10.07 6.16 9.43
N GLU A 145 -11.31 5.97 9.89
CA GLU A 145 -12.18 7.10 10.25
C GLU A 145 -11.57 7.96 11.37
N ARG A 146 -10.97 7.33 12.39
CA ARG A 146 -10.24 8.05 13.44
C ARG A 146 -9.01 8.77 12.90
N LYS A 147 -8.27 8.18 11.95
CA LYS A 147 -7.14 8.88 11.29
C LYS A 147 -7.62 10.08 10.49
N TYR A 148 -8.72 9.95 9.75
CA TYR A 148 -9.31 11.06 9.01
C TYR A 148 -9.81 12.19 9.94
N ALA A 149 -10.42 11.84 11.07
CA ALA A 149 -10.84 12.82 12.07
C ALA A 149 -9.66 13.57 12.70
N ASN A 150 -8.53 12.89 12.93
CA ASN A 150 -7.30 13.45 13.50
C ASN A 150 -6.26 13.81 12.42
N ARG A 151 -6.71 14.14 11.21
CA ARG A 151 -5.82 14.54 10.12
C ARG A 151 -5.09 15.85 10.42
N ILE A 152 -3.96 16.04 9.76
CA ILE A 152 -3.27 17.33 9.74
C ILE A 152 -4.19 18.35 9.05
N LYS A 153 -4.38 19.51 9.69
CA LYS A 153 -5.22 20.60 9.18
C LYS A 153 -4.44 21.49 8.24
#